data_AF-A0A1Z4LUX1-F1
#
_entry.id   AF-A0A1Z4LUX1-F1
#
_cell.length_a   1.000
_cell.length_b   1.000
_cell.length_c   1.000
_cell.angle_alpha   90.00
_cell.angle_beta   90.00
_cell.angle_gamma   90.00
#
_symmetry.space_group_name_H-M   'P 1'
#
loop_
_entity.id
_entity.type
_entity.pdbx_description
1 polymer ?
#
loop_
_entity_poly.entity_id
_entity_poly.type
_entity_poly.pdbx_seq_one_letter_code
_entity_poly.pdbx_strand_id
1 'polypeptide(L)'
;MRKAALLEVIAGKNLGSSATDTDKQAILSAIANLEDFNPTPRPLEATDMLDGNWRLLYTTSSELLNLNRIPLTNLSQIYQCIRVKTKSVYNIAEIKGLPFLEGLVSVAAKFEPVSSKRVQVKFERSILGLQRLIDYKYPGSFIEEIESGKKFLAIDFPITSNEQQGWLDITYLDNDLRIGRGNQGSVFVLTKS
;
A
#
# COMPACT_ATOMS: atom_id res chain seq x y z
N MET A 1 -15.53 -17.76 6.90
CA MET A 1 -15.23 -18.61 5.71
C MET A 1 -14.73 -17.80 4.51
N ARG A 2 -15.43 -16.76 4.02
CA ARG A 2 -15.01 -15.98 2.81
C ARG A 2 -13.61 -15.36 2.90
N LYS A 3 -13.30 -14.67 4.00
CA LYS A 3 -11.98 -14.08 4.23
C LYS A 3 -10.85 -15.11 4.22
N ALA A 4 -11.06 -16.26 4.89
CA ALA A 4 -10.09 -17.35 4.90
C ALA A 4 -9.83 -17.89 3.48
N ALA A 5 -10.89 -18.08 2.67
CA ALA A 5 -10.75 -18.50 1.28
C ALA A 5 -9.93 -17.52 0.44
N LEU A 6 -10.14 -16.20 0.61
CA LEU A 6 -9.31 -15.18 -0.05
C LEU A 6 -7.84 -15.26 0.37
N LEU A 7 -7.56 -15.40 1.67
CA LEU A 7 -6.19 -15.50 2.17
C LEU A 7 -5.50 -16.78 1.69
N GLU A 8 -6.24 -17.89 1.59
CA GLU A 8 -5.75 -19.16 1.07
C GLU A 8 -5.33 -19.07 -0.41
N VAL A 9 -6.16 -18.46 -1.27
CA VAL A 9 -5.82 -18.31 -2.70
C VAL A 9 -4.68 -17.32 -2.96
N ILE A 10 -4.46 -16.36 -2.05
CA ILE A 10 -3.35 -15.40 -2.09
C ILE A 10 -2.04 -16.01 -1.53
N ALA A 11 -2.13 -17.03 -0.68
CA ALA A 11 -0.96 -17.62 -0.04
C ALA A 11 0.06 -18.11 -1.09
N GLY A 12 1.33 -17.76 -0.87
CA GLY A 12 2.43 -18.14 -1.76
C GLY A 12 2.49 -17.40 -3.10
N LYS A 13 1.63 -16.41 -3.37
CA LYS A 13 1.64 -15.65 -4.64
C LYS A 13 2.67 -14.51 -4.69
N ASN A 14 3.50 -14.33 -3.66
CA ASN A 14 4.58 -13.33 -3.57
C ASN A 14 4.12 -11.91 -3.98
N LEU A 15 3.14 -11.37 -3.25
CA LEU A 15 2.45 -10.09 -3.53
C LEU A 15 1.72 -10.03 -4.88
N GLY A 16 1.62 -11.14 -5.61
CA GLY A 16 1.02 -11.23 -6.94
C GLY A 16 2.04 -11.51 -8.06
N SER A 17 3.35 -11.45 -7.78
CA SER A 17 4.39 -11.69 -8.78
C SER A 17 4.44 -13.13 -9.30
N SER A 18 3.94 -14.09 -8.51
CA SER A 18 3.88 -15.51 -8.89
C SER A 18 2.47 -15.97 -9.27
N ALA A 19 1.51 -15.06 -9.44
CA ALA A 19 0.13 -15.41 -9.80
C ALA A 19 -0.03 -15.63 -11.30
N THR A 20 -0.52 -16.81 -11.70
CA THR A 20 -0.95 -17.10 -13.08
C THR A 20 -2.24 -16.36 -13.41
N ASP A 21 -2.65 -16.33 -14.68
CA ASP A 21 -3.92 -15.69 -15.05
C ASP A 21 -5.14 -16.40 -14.46
N THR A 22 -5.09 -17.74 -14.32
CA THR A 22 -6.08 -18.52 -13.59
C THR A 22 -6.13 -18.13 -12.11
N ASP A 23 -4.96 -17.97 -11.47
CA ASP A 23 -4.90 -17.51 -10.07
C ASP A 23 -5.51 -16.11 -9.93
N LYS A 24 -5.19 -15.19 -10.83
CA LYS A 24 -5.74 -13.83 -10.82
C LYS A 24 -7.27 -13.86 -10.90
N GLN A 25 -7.84 -14.68 -11.78
CA GLN A 25 -9.29 -14.83 -11.89
C GLN A 25 -9.91 -15.37 -10.60
N ALA A 26 -9.31 -16.42 -10.01
CA ALA A 26 -9.78 -16.99 -8.75
C ALA A 26 -9.72 -15.99 -7.60
N ILE A 27 -8.61 -15.23 -7.49
CA ILE A 27 -8.42 -14.20 -6.48
C ILE A 27 -9.42 -13.05 -6.66
N LEU A 28 -9.64 -12.57 -7.90
CA LEU A 28 -10.61 -11.52 -8.18
C LEU A 28 -12.04 -11.95 -7.86
N SER A 29 -12.39 -13.22 -8.12
CA SER A 29 -13.69 -13.80 -7.74
C SER A 29 -13.85 -13.86 -6.21
N ALA A 30 -12.82 -14.30 -5.48
CA ALA A 30 -12.81 -14.33 -4.02
C ALA A 30 -12.92 -12.91 -3.42
N ILE A 31 -12.26 -11.92 -4.03
CA ILE A 31 -12.35 -10.51 -3.65
C ILE A 31 -13.78 -10.00 -3.84
N ALA A 32 -14.37 -10.21 -5.02
CA ALA A 32 -15.74 -9.75 -5.29
C ALA A 32 -16.75 -10.34 -4.30
N ASN A 33 -16.64 -11.65 -4.02
CA ASN A 33 -17.49 -12.31 -3.02
C ASN A 33 -17.31 -11.72 -1.61
N LEU A 34 -16.11 -11.26 -1.26
CA LEU A 34 -15.87 -10.63 0.04
C LEU A 34 -16.40 -9.18 0.08
N GLU A 35 -16.23 -8.43 -1.00
CA GLU A 35 -16.74 -7.05 -1.17
C GLU A 35 -18.26 -6.98 -1.04
N ASP A 36 -19.00 -7.99 -1.54
CA ASP A 36 -20.47 -8.08 -1.42
C ASP A 36 -20.95 -8.17 0.05
N PHE A 37 -20.07 -8.58 0.97
CA PHE A 37 -20.35 -8.71 2.40
C PHE A 37 -19.48 -7.76 3.23
N ASN A 38 -19.07 -6.62 2.66
CA ASN A 38 -18.31 -5.61 3.37
C ASN A 38 -19.07 -5.16 4.65
N PRO A 39 -18.52 -5.41 5.86
CA PRO A 39 -19.17 -5.03 7.11
C PRO A 39 -19.17 -3.51 7.34
N THR A 40 -18.39 -2.75 6.56
CA THR A 40 -18.25 -1.30 6.68
C THR A 40 -18.61 -0.62 5.35
N PRO A 41 -19.92 -0.39 5.05
CA PRO A 41 -20.36 0.18 3.77
C PRO A 41 -19.85 1.60 3.47
N ARG A 42 -19.44 2.33 4.51
CA ARG A 42 -18.89 3.70 4.43
C ARG A 42 -17.51 3.75 5.09
N PRO A 43 -16.48 3.16 4.47
CA PRO A 43 -15.18 2.97 5.12
C PRO A 43 -14.46 4.28 5.46
N LEU A 44 -14.74 5.37 4.74
CA LEU A 44 -14.14 6.68 5.04
C LEU A 44 -14.77 7.37 6.25
N GLU A 45 -15.95 6.94 6.70
CA GLU A 45 -16.57 7.40 7.95
C GLU A 45 -16.07 6.59 9.16
N ALA A 46 -15.61 5.36 8.95
CA ALA A 46 -15.05 4.48 9.99
C ALA A 46 -13.56 4.81 10.26
N THR A 47 -13.30 6.05 10.68
CA THR A 47 -11.95 6.62 10.78
C THR A 47 -11.00 5.80 11.64
N ASP A 48 -11.45 5.30 12.79
CA ASP A 48 -10.62 4.54 13.74
C ASP A 48 -10.22 3.16 13.18
N MET A 49 -11.09 2.58 12.34
CA MET A 49 -10.78 1.33 11.66
C MET A 49 -9.82 1.56 10.50
N LEU A 50 -10.03 2.63 9.74
CA LEU A 50 -9.23 2.97 8.56
C LEU A 50 -7.82 3.47 8.91
N ASP A 51 -7.68 4.24 9.98
CA ASP A 51 -6.39 4.75 10.45
C ASP A 51 -5.49 3.59 10.90
N GLY A 52 -4.22 3.65 10.49
CA GLY A 52 -3.22 2.67 10.89
C GLY A 52 -2.26 2.30 9.76
N ASN A 53 -1.43 1.31 10.06
CA ASN A 53 -0.44 0.79 9.13
C ASN A 53 -1.01 -0.46 8.45
N TRP A 54 -1.07 -0.45 7.12
CA TRP A 54 -1.59 -1.58 6.36
C TRP A 54 -0.47 -2.24 5.56
N ARG A 55 -0.25 -3.53 5.75
CA ARG A 55 0.74 -4.31 5.02
C ARG A 55 0.09 -5.02 3.84
N LEU A 56 0.69 -4.89 2.66
CA LEU A 56 0.18 -5.49 1.44
C LEU A 56 0.34 -7.02 1.49
N LEU A 57 -0.75 -7.73 1.20
CA LEU A 57 -0.76 -9.19 1.02
C LEU A 57 -0.73 -9.55 -0.47
N TYR A 58 -1.43 -8.78 -1.30
CA TYR A 58 -1.56 -9.04 -2.73
C TYR A 58 -1.88 -7.77 -3.51
N THR A 59 -1.34 -7.65 -4.72
CA THR A 59 -1.75 -6.65 -5.70
C THR A 59 -1.69 -7.14 -7.14
N THR A 60 -2.51 -6.54 -8.00
CA THR A 60 -2.40 -6.64 -9.45
C THR A 60 -1.68 -5.45 -10.09
N SER A 61 -1.21 -4.48 -9.29
CA SER A 61 -0.53 -3.28 -9.78
C SER A 61 0.80 -3.63 -10.44
N SER A 62 0.88 -3.40 -11.75
CA SER A 62 2.12 -3.64 -12.51
C SER A 62 3.23 -2.70 -12.07
N GLU A 63 2.93 -1.47 -11.65
CA GLU A 63 3.92 -0.52 -11.13
C GLU A 63 4.62 -1.07 -9.89
N LEU A 64 3.86 -1.57 -8.91
CA LEU A 64 4.42 -2.16 -7.69
C LEU A 64 5.15 -3.47 -7.97
N LEU A 65 4.59 -4.32 -8.84
CA LEU A 65 5.23 -5.60 -9.20
C LEU A 65 6.52 -5.41 -10.01
N ASN A 66 6.62 -4.33 -10.78
CA ASN A 66 7.84 -4.00 -11.53
C ASN A 66 9.00 -3.54 -10.63
N LEU A 67 8.74 -3.09 -9.39
CA LEU A 67 9.80 -2.83 -8.41
C LEU A 67 10.62 -4.08 -8.10
N ASN A 68 10.03 -5.27 -8.27
CA ASN A 68 10.72 -6.55 -8.09
C ASN A 68 11.59 -6.96 -9.29
N ARG A 69 11.65 -6.16 -10.37
CA ARG A 69 12.44 -6.48 -11.58
C ARG A 69 13.85 -5.89 -11.56
N ILE A 70 14.22 -5.16 -10.52
CA ILE A 70 15.58 -4.60 -10.37
C ILE A 70 16.55 -5.76 -10.09
N PRO A 71 17.59 -5.99 -10.92
CA PRO A 71 18.53 -7.09 -10.76
C PRO A 71 19.16 -7.10 -9.36
N LEU A 72 19.40 -8.30 -8.80
CA LEU A 72 20.04 -8.49 -7.50
C LEU A 72 19.26 -7.92 -6.30
N THR A 73 17.98 -7.58 -6.50
CA THR A 73 17.10 -7.12 -5.41
C THR A 73 15.80 -7.92 -5.38
N ASN A 74 15.16 -7.97 -4.21
CA ASN A 74 13.84 -8.54 -4.04
C ASN A 74 12.98 -7.56 -3.25
N LEU A 75 11.78 -7.31 -3.73
CA LEU A 75 10.76 -6.57 -3.01
C LEU A 75 10.31 -7.41 -1.80
N SER A 76 10.51 -6.90 -0.58
CA SER A 76 10.21 -7.66 0.64
C SER A 76 8.81 -7.40 1.17
N GLN A 77 8.53 -6.17 1.58
CA GLN A 77 7.26 -5.78 2.18
C GLN A 77 6.83 -4.44 1.58
N ILE A 78 5.53 -4.31 1.35
CA ILE A 78 4.91 -3.05 0.99
C ILE A 78 3.91 -2.69 2.07
N TYR A 79 3.93 -1.43 2.49
CA TYR A 79 2.99 -0.85 3.43
C TYR A 79 2.28 0.33 2.80
N GLN A 80 1.02 0.51 3.17
CA GLN A 80 0.25 1.71 2.94
C GLN A 80 -0.30 2.19 4.28
N CYS A 81 0.35 3.19 4.86
CA CYS A 81 -0.03 3.72 6.15
C CYS A 81 -0.94 4.92 5.96
N ILE A 82 -2.10 4.89 6.62
CA ILE A 82 -3.12 5.93 6.53
C ILE A 82 -3.15 6.70 7.84
N ARG A 83 -3.16 8.03 7.73
CA ARG A 83 -3.38 8.96 8.83
C ARG A 83 -4.60 9.80 8.48
N VAL A 84 -5.74 9.47 9.07
CA VAL A 84 -7.02 10.09 8.74
C VAL A 84 -7.05 11.55 9.19
N LYS A 85 -6.51 11.83 10.39
CA LYS A 85 -6.46 13.18 10.97
C LYS A 85 -5.71 14.18 10.09
N THR A 86 -4.59 13.78 9.50
CA THR A 86 -3.75 14.63 8.65
C THR A 86 -4.05 14.47 7.17
N LYS A 87 -5.01 13.60 6.82
CA LYS A 87 -5.34 13.19 5.45
C LYS A 87 -4.12 12.74 4.65
N SER A 88 -3.20 12.04 5.31
CA SER A 88 -1.96 11.56 4.70
C SER A 88 -2.03 10.07 4.42
N VAL A 89 -1.42 9.67 3.31
CA VAL A 89 -1.11 8.26 3.02
C VAL A 89 0.37 8.12 2.67
N TYR A 90 1.01 7.12 3.25
CA TYR A 90 2.42 6.81 3.04
C TYR A 90 2.52 5.42 2.44
N ASN A 91 2.97 5.32 1.19
CA ASN A 91 3.27 4.04 0.56
C ASN A 91 4.76 3.76 0.74
N ILE A 92 5.11 2.68 1.43
CA ILE A 92 6.49 2.33 1.75
C ILE A 92 6.77 0.95 1.16
N ALA A 93 7.79 0.82 0.32
CA ALA A 93 8.28 -0.43 -0.23
C ALA A 93 9.71 -0.69 0.27
N GLU A 94 9.88 -1.80 0.96
CA GLU A 94 11.18 -2.29 1.39
C GLU A 94 11.79 -3.18 0.31
N ILE A 95 13.08 -2.94 0.02
CA ILE A 95 13.82 -3.66 -0.99
C ILE A 95 14.99 -4.36 -0.31
N LYS A 96 15.04 -5.69 -0.41
CA LYS A 96 16.21 -6.48 -0.02
C LYS A 96 17.21 -6.47 -1.18
N GLY A 97 18.41 -5.96 -0.94
CA GLY A 97 19.52 -6.04 -1.88
C GLY A 97 20.59 -7.03 -1.41
N LEU A 98 21.82 -6.82 -1.88
CA LEU A 98 23.01 -7.42 -1.27
C LEU A 98 23.08 -7.03 0.22
N PRO A 99 23.79 -7.82 1.06
CA PRO A 99 24.03 -7.44 2.45
C PRO A 99 24.50 -5.98 2.54
N PHE A 100 23.97 -5.22 3.50
CA PHE A 100 24.28 -3.79 3.69
C PHE A 100 23.66 -2.83 2.66
N LEU A 101 23.00 -3.33 1.61
CA LEU A 101 22.34 -2.54 0.56
C LEU A 101 20.82 -2.72 0.58
N GLU A 102 20.21 -2.73 1.76
CA GLU A 102 18.76 -2.72 1.91
C GLU A 102 18.19 -1.34 1.54
N GLY A 103 17.31 -1.32 0.53
CA GLY A 103 16.68 -0.10 0.03
C GLY A 103 15.31 0.16 0.65
N LEU A 104 14.88 1.42 0.56
CA LEU A 104 13.56 1.89 0.91
C LEU A 104 13.07 2.88 -0.16
N VAL A 105 11.85 2.67 -0.62
CA VAL A 105 11.09 3.62 -1.42
C VAL A 105 9.89 4.05 -0.60
N SER A 106 9.72 5.35 -0.37
CA SER A 106 8.55 5.87 0.34
C SER A 106 7.95 7.04 -0.42
N VAL A 107 6.64 7.00 -0.63
CA VAL A 107 5.89 8.08 -1.26
C VAL A 107 4.84 8.58 -0.27
N ALA A 108 4.95 9.85 0.10
CA ALA A 108 3.94 10.55 0.89
C ALA A 108 2.97 11.27 -0.04
N ALA A 109 1.68 11.14 0.26
CA ALA A 109 0.61 11.78 -0.47
C ALA A 109 -0.48 12.30 0.46
N LYS A 110 -1.21 13.31 0.01
CA LYS A 110 -2.48 13.70 0.60
C LYS A 110 -3.62 13.00 -0.08
N PHE A 111 -4.69 12.75 0.66
CA PHE A 111 -5.91 12.23 0.09
C PHE A 111 -7.11 13.10 0.46
N GLU A 112 -8.07 13.21 -0.44
CA GLU A 112 -9.33 13.91 -0.20
C GLU A 112 -10.51 12.98 -0.50
N PRO A 113 -11.43 12.75 0.45
CA PRO A 113 -12.65 11.99 0.19
C PRO A 113 -13.49 12.67 -0.90
N VAL A 114 -13.89 11.89 -1.91
CA VAL A 114 -14.82 12.35 -2.97
C VAL A 114 -16.16 11.61 -2.91
N SER A 115 -16.24 10.51 -2.16
CA SER A 115 -17.47 9.80 -1.82
C SER A 115 -17.31 9.09 -0.47
N SER A 116 -18.25 8.23 -0.05
CA SER A 116 -18.11 7.43 1.17
C SER A 116 -17.03 6.34 1.10
N LYS A 117 -16.53 6.04 -0.10
CA LYS A 117 -15.56 4.97 -0.36
C LYS A 117 -14.37 5.38 -1.23
N ARG A 118 -14.47 6.49 -1.98
CA ARG A 118 -13.43 6.94 -2.89
C ARG A 118 -12.64 8.10 -2.32
N VAL A 119 -11.32 8.04 -2.46
CA VAL A 119 -10.41 9.15 -2.21
C VAL A 119 -9.67 9.55 -3.49
N GLN A 120 -9.50 10.85 -3.70
CA GLN A 120 -8.51 11.38 -4.62
C GLN A 120 -7.16 11.42 -3.89
N VAL A 121 -6.07 11.03 -4.56
CA VAL A 121 -4.71 11.01 -3.99
C VAL A 121 -3.82 11.96 -4.78
N LYS A 122 -3.05 12.76 -4.05
CA LYS A 122 -2.11 13.74 -4.57
C LYS A 122 -0.74 13.49 -3.96
N PHE A 123 0.21 13.01 -4.76
CA PHE A 123 1.57 12.75 -4.29
C PHE A 123 2.31 14.06 -4.03
N GLU A 124 3.03 14.12 -2.90
CA GLU A 124 3.73 15.34 -2.47
C GLU A 124 5.25 15.13 -2.42
N ARG A 125 5.69 13.97 -1.94
CA ARG A 125 7.10 13.71 -1.65
C ARG A 125 7.46 12.26 -1.95
N SER A 126 8.60 12.06 -2.61
CA SER A 126 9.21 10.74 -2.78
C SER A 126 10.56 10.69 -2.07
N ILE A 127 10.79 9.62 -1.32
CA ILE A 127 12.00 9.38 -0.53
C ILE A 127 12.58 8.04 -1.00
N LEU A 128 13.79 8.09 -1.53
CA LEU A 128 14.57 6.91 -1.92
C LEU A 128 15.85 6.87 -1.08
N GLY A 129 16.08 5.78 -0.36
CA GLY A 129 17.25 5.69 0.52
C GLY A 129 17.65 4.26 0.86
N LEU A 130 18.85 4.12 1.43
CA LEU A 130 19.27 2.88 2.07
C LEU A 130 18.76 2.87 3.51
N GLN A 131 18.12 1.78 3.93
CA GLN A 131 17.49 1.64 5.24
C GLN A 131 18.45 2.03 6.38
N ARG A 132 19.72 1.60 6.28
CA ARG A 132 20.75 1.89 7.29
C ARG A 132 21.16 3.36 7.35
N LEU A 133 21.17 4.07 6.22
CA LEU A 133 21.55 5.49 6.17
C LEU A 133 20.45 6.42 6.70
N ILE A 134 19.20 5.95 6.66
CA ILE A 134 18.03 6.70 7.12
C ILE A 134 17.51 6.23 8.48
N ASP A 135 18.24 5.32 9.15
CA ASP A 135 17.86 4.68 10.42
C ASP A 135 16.43 4.06 10.40
N TYR A 136 16.07 3.42 9.28
CA TYR A 136 14.77 2.77 9.14
C TYR A 136 14.68 1.53 10.03
N LYS A 137 13.61 1.46 10.85
CA LYS A 137 13.32 0.33 11.76
C LYS A 137 12.02 -0.38 11.37
N TYR A 138 10.93 0.38 11.30
CA TYR A 138 9.62 -0.09 10.86
C TYR A 138 8.78 1.10 10.36
N PRO A 139 7.68 0.88 9.62
CA PRO A 139 6.92 1.96 8.98
C PRO A 139 6.42 3.04 9.95
N GLY A 140 5.96 2.64 11.13
CA GLY A 140 5.43 3.57 12.14
C GLY A 140 6.45 4.64 12.55
N SER A 141 7.64 4.24 12.99
CA SER A 141 8.68 5.18 13.40
C SER A 141 9.16 6.05 12.24
N PHE A 142 9.26 5.48 11.04
CA PHE A 142 9.68 6.22 9.86
C PHE A 142 8.68 7.32 9.46
N ILE A 143 7.37 7.04 9.60
CA ILE A 143 6.32 8.03 9.34
C ILE A 143 6.37 9.16 10.37
N GLU A 144 6.53 8.84 11.65
CA GLU A 144 6.70 9.86 12.70
C GLU A 144 7.88 10.80 12.39
N GLU A 145 8.99 10.24 11.90
CA GLU A 145 10.14 11.02 11.47
C GLU A 145 9.82 11.92 10.26
N ILE A 146 9.12 11.41 9.25
CA ILE A 146 8.64 12.22 8.11
C ILE A 146 7.74 13.36 8.60
N GLU A 147 6.78 13.07 9.48
CA GLU A 147 5.81 14.03 10.02
C GLU A 147 6.48 15.09 10.91
N SER A 148 7.56 14.73 11.62
CA SER A 148 8.39 15.69 12.38
C SER A 148 9.23 16.61 11.49
N GLY A 149 9.26 16.37 10.17
CA GLY A 149 10.06 17.13 9.22
C GLY A 149 11.53 16.74 9.19
N LYS A 150 11.89 15.55 9.68
CA LYS A 150 13.26 15.02 9.59
C LYS A 150 13.72 15.04 8.14
N LYS A 151 14.91 15.61 7.91
CA LYS A 151 15.60 15.52 6.63
C LYS A 151 16.42 14.24 6.65
N PHE A 152 16.19 13.39 5.67
CA PHE A 152 16.93 12.13 5.52
C PHE A 152 18.14 12.38 4.63
N LEU A 153 19.22 11.61 4.84
CA LEU A 153 20.27 11.40 3.83
C LEU A 153 19.74 10.48 2.72
N ALA A 154 18.59 10.84 2.19
CA ALA A 154 17.87 10.17 1.12
C ALA A 154 17.86 11.09 -0.08
N ILE A 155 17.67 10.49 -1.25
CA ILE A 155 17.28 11.22 -2.43
C ILE A 155 15.81 11.60 -2.23
N ASP A 156 15.59 12.85 -1.83
CA ASP A 156 14.29 13.45 -1.52
C ASP A 156 13.94 14.46 -2.60
N PHE A 157 12.91 14.15 -3.40
CA PHE A 157 12.48 15.05 -4.46
C PHE A 157 10.99 15.38 -4.31
N PRO A 158 10.61 16.67 -4.44
CA PRO A 158 9.21 17.05 -4.51
C PRO A 158 8.60 16.49 -5.80
N ILE A 159 7.39 15.96 -5.70
CA ILE A 159 6.63 15.54 -6.88
C ILE A 159 5.81 16.74 -7.37
N THR A 160 6.01 17.17 -8.60
CA THR A 160 5.16 18.20 -9.23
C THR A 160 3.76 17.65 -9.44
N SER A 161 2.86 18.04 -8.55
CA SER A 161 1.51 17.46 -8.40
C SER A 161 0.53 17.61 -9.56
N ASN A 162 0.90 18.34 -10.63
CA ASN A 162 0.03 18.51 -11.80
C ASN A 162 -0.07 17.27 -12.69
N GLU A 163 0.86 16.31 -12.57
CA GLU A 163 0.93 15.16 -13.49
C GLU A 163 0.69 13.80 -12.82
N GLN A 164 0.71 13.71 -11.48
CA GLN A 164 0.54 12.45 -10.74
C GLN A 164 -0.62 12.55 -9.75
N GLN A 165 -1.84 12.43 -10.28
CA GLN A 165 -3.06 12.33 -9.49
C GLN A 165 -3.70 10.96 -9.74
N GLY A 166 -4.16 10.33 -8.67
CA GLY A 166 -4.84 9.04 -8.72
C GLY A 166 -6.10 9.05 -7.88
N TRP A 167 -6.90 8.00 -8.00
CA TRP A 167 -7.98 7.74 -7.05
C TRP A 167 -7.88 6.31 -6.57
N LEU A 168 -8.37 6.09 -5.35
CA LEU A 168 -8.46 4.78 -4.72
C LEU A 168 -9.86 4.63 -4.14
N ASP A 169 -10.54 3.54 -4.51
CA ASP A 169 -11.73 3.08 -3.79
C ASP A 169 -11.31 2.16 -2.66
N ILE A 170 -11.92 2.31 -1.49
CA ILE A 170 -11.87 1.34 -0.39
C ILE A 170 -13.18 0.55 -0.47
N THR A 171 -13.10 -0.69 -0.95
CA THR A 171 -14.28 -1.50 -1.29
C THR A 171 -14.63 -2.50 -0.21
N TYR A 172 -13.67 -2.82 0.67
CA TYR A 172 -13.88 -3.64 1.85
C TYR A 172 -13.02 -3.10 3.01
N LEU A 173 -13.60 -3.05 4.21
CA LEU A 173 -12.87 -2.72 5.43
C LEU A 173 -13.47 -3.50 6.61
N ASP A 174 -12.62 -4.28 7.30
CA ASP A 174 -12.90 -4.85 8.61
C ASP A 174 -11.76 -4.51 9.58
N ASN A 175 -11.73 -5.16 10.75
CA ASN A 175 -10.75 -4.88 11.82
C ASN A 175 -9.28 -5.09 11.40
N ASP A 176 -9.02 -6.01 10.46
CA ASP A 176 -7.66 -6.50 10.16
C ASP A 176 -7.39 -6.70 8.66
N LEU A 177 -8.39 -6.46 7.78
CA LEU A 177 -8.28 -6.55 6.33
C LEU A 177 -8.94 -5.34 5.65
N ARG A 178 -8.27 -4.83 4.63
CA ARG A 178 -8.76 -3.79 3.73
C ARG A 178 -8.54 -4.20 2.29
N ILE A 179 -9.53 -3.93 1.44
CA ILE A 179 -9.40 -4.07 -0.01
C ILE A 179 -9.58 -2.70 -0.64
N GLY A 180 -8.64 -2.35 -1.52
CA GLY A 180 -8.68 -1.14 -2.30
C GLY A 180 -8.59 -1.41 -3.81
N ARG A 181 -9.20 -0.53 -4.61
CA ARG A 181 -9.14 -0.56 -6.08
C ARG A 181 -8.64 0.78 -6.61
N GLY A 182 -7.53 0.74 -7.36
CA GLY A 182 -6.88 1.92 -7.91
C GLY A 182 -7.41 2.31 -9.30
N ASN A 183 -7.08 3.53 -9.71
CA ASN A 183 -7.43 4.14 -11.00
C ASN A 183 -7.04 3.33 -12.25
N GLN A 184 -5.99 2.52 -12.18
CA GLN A 184 -5.53 1.66 -13.29
C GLN A 184 -6.14 0.24 -13.25
N GLY A 185 -7.26 0.05 -12.57
CA GLY A 185 -7.88 -1.27 -12.38
C GLY A 185 -7.10 -2.21 -11.45
N SER A 186 -6.11 -1.68 -10.75
CA SER A 186 -5.31 -2.44 -9.78
C SER A 186 -6.12 -2.74 -8.52
N VAL A 187 -5.92 -3.92 -7.93
CA VAL A 187 -6.49 -4.28 -6.63
C VAL A 187 -5.36 -4.37 -5.59
N PHE A 188 -5.67 -4.02 -4.35
CA PHE A 188 -4.77 -4.10 -3.21
C PHE A 188 -5.51 -4.81 -2.08
N VAL A 189 -4.99 -5.95 -1.62
CA VAL A 189 -5.46 -6.64 -0.43
C VAL A 189 -4.43 -6.40 0.66
N LEU A 190 -4.84 -5.76 1.74
CA LEU A 190 -3.96 -5.36 2.82
C LEU A 190 -4.45 -5.87 4.17
N THR A 191 -3.52 -6.17 5.06
CA THR A 191 -3.81 -6.52 6.45
C THR A 191 -3.32 -5.43 7.40
N LYS A 192 -4.00 -5.23 8.52
CA LYS A 192 -3.58 -4.24 9.53
C LYS A 192 -2.35 -4.78 10.29
N SER A 193 -1.34 -3.92 10.49
CA SER A 193 -0.04 -4.26 11.10
C SER A 193 0.27 -3.39 12.29
#